data_AF-A0A957ZLM7-F1
#
_entry.id   AF-A0A957ZLM7-F1
#
_cell.length_a   1.000
_cell.length_b   1.000
_cell.length_c   1.000
_cell.angle_alpha   90.00
_cell.angle_beta   90.00
_cell.angle_gamma   90.00
#
_symmetry.space_group_name_H-M   'P 1'
#
loop_
_entity.id
_entity.type
_entity.pdbx_description
1 polymer ?
#
loop_
_entity_poly.entity_id
_entity_poly.type
_entity_poly.pdbx_seq_one_letter_code
_entity_poly.pdbx_strand_id
1 'polypeptide(L)'
;ALATPTVSELTVVENDTDCSIEYDIDLAGYQDLKLKMGCAVGPSNNGPVGINEFGAGPDYNRFMLWFGGEQEIYVLFPDQTWQSYRDTWDEGQPEISCNPLNVAPSSPPLPRRGFGKLWCSVDGLQQQLGTIDREERLCQHVIVQPFEQGRMLACFEDATIRYFRLLNDGTWDLEIVQ
;
A
#
# COMPACT_ATOMS: atom_id res chain seq x y z
N ALA A 1 53.18 41.13 -18.14
CA ALA A 1 51.86 40.97 -17.52
C ALA A 1 51.19 39.77 -18.18
N LEU A 2 51.00 38.68 -17.44
CA LEU A 2 50.36 37.46 -17.97
C LEU A 2 48.86 37.57 -17.68
N ALA A 3 48.05 37.47 -18.73
CA ALA A 3 46.59 37.52 -18.64
C ALA A 3 46.08 36.17 -18.12
N THR A 4 45.31 36.20 -17.04
CA THR A 4 44.64 35.02 -16.47
C THR A 4 43.30 34.81 -17.19
N PRO A 5 43.00 33.61 -17.71
CA PRO A 5 41.68 33.34 -18.27
C PRO A 5 40.65 33.31 -17.13
N THR A 6 39.63 34.15 -17.23
CA THR A 6 38.44 34.05 -16.38
C THR A 6 37.50 33.06 -17.02
N VAL A 7 37.43 31.84 -16.48
CA VAL A 7 36.39 30.89 -16.83
C VAL A 7 35.11 31.39 -16.16
N SER A 8 34.15 31.84 -16.98
CA SER A 8 32.81 32.18 -16.51
C SER A 8 32.11 30.86 -16.18
N GLU A 9 31.93 30.59 -14.90
CA GLU A 9 31.15 29.46 -14.43
C GLU A 9 29.69 29.70 -14.85
N LEU A 10 29.16 28.80 -15.68
CA LEU A 10 27.75 28.73 -16.00
C LEU A 10 27.02 28.33 -14.74
N THR A 11 26.40 29.29 -14.06
CA THR A 11 25.41 28.97 -13.03
C THR A 11 24.19 28.37 -13.72
N VAL A 12 24.13 27.04 -13.75
CA VAL A 12 22.88 26.33 -13.99
C VAL A 12 21.97 26.70 -12.83
N VAL A 13 20.92 27.46 -13.11
CA VAL A 13 19.87 27.71 -12.14
C VAL A 13 19.06 26.41 -12.05
N GLU A 14 19.52 25.47 -11.22
CA GLU A 14 18.71 24.33 -10.78
C GLU A 14 17.56 24.89 -9.94
N ASN A 15 16.40 25.07 -10.57
CA ASN A 15 15.19 25.55 -9.90
C ASN A 15 14.21 24.38 -9.64
N ASP A 16 14.73 23.19 -9.33
CA ASP A 16 13.92 21.98 -9.08
C ASP A 16 14.35 21.17 -7.83
N THR A 17 14.96 21.84 -6.86
CA THR A 17 15.43 21.32 -5.56
C THR A 17 14.82 22.23 -4.47
N ASP A 18 14.23 21.75 -3.39
CA ASP A 18 14.54 20.56 -2.63
C ASP A 18 13.30 20.18 -1.82
N CYS A 19 12.75 18.97 -2.00
CA CYS A 19 11.79 18.49 -1.03
C CYS A 19 12.50 18.47 0.33
N SER A 20 11.89 19.05 1.38
CA SER A 20 12.55 19.11 2.70
C SER A 20 12.81 17.73 3.30
N ILE A 21 12.12 16.71 2.78
CA ILE A 21 12.28 15.31 3.13
C ILE A 21 12.50 14.56 1.83
N GLU A 22 13.58 13.77 1.78
CA GLU A 22 13.84 12.87 0.66
C GLU A 22 12.89 11.67 0.70
N TYR A 23 12.52 11.19 -0.49
CA TYR A 23 11.82 9.92 -0.59
C TYR A 23 12.80 8.76 -0.36
N ASP A 24 12.30 7.64 0.14
CA ASP A 24 13.11 6.46 0.39
C ASP A 24 13.69 5.88 -0.90
N ILE A 25 14.98 5.52 -0.91
CA ILE A 25 15.68 5.02 -2.10
C ILE A 25 15.02 3.77 -2.68
N ASP A 26 14.35 2.96 -1.86
CA ASP A 26 13.64 1.76 -2.28
C ASP A 26 12.36 2.09 -3.09
N LEU A 27 11.91 3.36 -3.10
CA LEU A 27 10.84 3.85 -3.98
C LEU A 27 11.35 4.37 -5.34
N ALA A 28 12.67 4.42 -5.56
CA ALA A 28 13.25 4.94 -6.81
C ALA A 28 12.86 4.12 -8.07
N GLY A 29 12.35 2.90 -7.89
CA GLY A 29 11.82 2.09 -8.98
C GLY A 29 10.49 2.62 -9.55
N TYR A 30 9.77 3.46 -8.81
CA TYR A 30 8.50 4.02 -9.24
C TYR A 30 8.69 5.24 -10.15
N GLN A 31 8.23 5.12 -11.40
CA GLN A 31 8.45 6.16 -12.41
C GLN A 31 7.64 7.42 -12.11
N ASP A 32 8.29 8.58 -12.29
CA ASP A 32 7.71 9.91 -12.11
C ASP A 32 7.14 10.16 -10.70
N LEU A 33 7.74 9.56 -9.66
CA LEU A 33 7.28 9.64 -8.27
C LEU A 33 6.94 11.06 -7.81
N LYS A 34 7.87 12.02 -7.98
CA LYS A 34 7.66 13.42 -7.57
C LYS A 34 6.50 14.07 -8.33
N LEU A 35 6.35 13.80 -9.63
CA LEU A 35 5.25 14.34 -10.43
C LEU A 35 3.90 13.76 -10.03
N LYS A 36 3.86 12.48 -9.62
CA LYS A 36 2.64 11.75 -9.29
C LYS A 36 2.22 11.90 -7.82
N MET A 37 3.16 12.00 -6.89
CA MET A 37 2.91 12.00 -5.45
C MET A 37 3.24 13.33 -4.76
N GLY A 38 3.99 14.22 -5.41
CA GLY A 38 4.55 15.43 -4.79
C GLY A 38 5.75 15.12 -3.90
N CYS A 39 6.11 16.05 -3.02
CA CYS A 39 7.17 15.87 -2.04
C CYS A 39 6.78 14.89 -0.92
N ALA A 40 7.76 14.19 -0.36
CA ALA A 40 7.55 13.47 0.89
C ALA A 40 7.26 14.47 2.02
N VAL A 41 6.27 14.16 2.87
CA VAL A 41 5.85 15.02 3.99
C VAL A 41 6.22 14.42 5.35
N GLY A 42 6.84 13.24 5.34
CA GLY A 42 7.29 12.53 6.53
C GLY A 42 8.31 11.43 6.18
N PRO A 43 9.00 10.90 7.19
CA PRO A 43 9.94 9.79 6.98
C PRO A 43 9.20 8.54 6.49
N SER A 44 9.93 7.70 5.76
CA SER A 44 9.48 6.33 5.49
C SER A 44 9.48 5.48 6.78
N ASN A 45 8.73 4.40 6.75
CA ASN A 45 8.81 3.35 7.75
C ASN A 45 8.62 1.97 7.13
N ASN A 46 9.07 0.95 7.86
CA ASN A 46 9.07 -0.46 7.43
C ASN A 46 8.15 -1.28 8.34
N GLY A 47 7.06 -0.68 8.82
CA GLY A 47 6.08 -1.36 9.66
C GLY A 47 5.47 -2.56 8.92
N PRO A 48 5.04 -3.62 9.64
CA PRO A 48 4.47 -4.79 9.01
C PRO A 48 3.19 -4.41 8.27
N VAL A 49 3.10 -4.83 7.01
CA VAL A 49 1.89 -4.71 6.19
C VAL A 49 1.38 -6.08 5.80
N GLY A 50 0.16 -6.39 6.23
CA GLY A 50 -0.59 -7.55 5.77
C GLY A 50 -1.35 -7.24 4.50
N ILE A 51 -1.46 -8.21 3.59
CA ILE A 51 -2.25 -8.13 2.37
C ILE A 51 -3.17 -9.34 2.25
N ASN A 52 -4.43 -9.10 1.88
CA ASN A 52 -5.33 -10.14 1.41
C ASN A 52 -5.99 -9.67 0.10
N GLU A 53 -5.83 -10.48 -0.95
CA GLU A 53 -6.38 -10.20 -2.27
C GLU A 53 -7.78 -10.79 -2.47
N PHE A 54 -8.64 -10.07 -3.19
CA PHE A 54 -10.01 -10.48 -3.47
C PHE A 54 -10.36 -10.48 -4.96
N GLY A 55 -11.18 -11.44 -5.37
CA GLY A 55 -11.55 -11.71 -6.75
C GLY A 55 -10.82 -12.86 -7.39
N ALA A 56 -11.09 -13.05 -8.68
CA ALA A 56 -10.38 -14.01 -9.52
C ALA A 56 -8.96 -13.49 -9.82
N GLY A 57 -7.95 -14.27 -9.44
CA GLY A 57 -6.56 -14.00 -9.82
C GLY A 57 -6.29 -14.24 -11.32
N PRO A 58 -5.12 -13.81 -11.83
CA PRO A 58 -4.02 -13.15 -11.12
C PRO A 58 -4.19 -11.61 -10.97
N ASP A 59 -5.13 -11.02 -11.70
CA ASP A 59 -5.32 -9.57 -11.80
C ASP A 59 -6.25 -9.04 -10.70
N TYR A 60 -5.81 -9.20 -9.44
CA TYR A 60 -6.56 -8.71 -8.29
C TYR A 60 -6.71 -7.19 -8.33
N ASN A 61 -7.93 -6.71 -8.13
CA ASN A 61 -8.29 -5.30 -8.12
C ASN A 61 -9.04 -4.88 -6.85
N ARG A 62 -8.95 -5.70 -5.81
CA ARG A 62 -9.60 -5.52 -4.52
C ARG A 62 -8.69 -6.09 -3.45
N PHE A 63 -8.49 -5.32 -2.39
CA PHE A 63 -7.52 -5.67 -1.36
C PHE A 63 -8.02 -5.27 0.02
N MET A 64 -7.60 -6.03 1.04
CA MET A 64 -7.44 -5.48 2.37
C MET A 64 -5.96 -5.37 2.69
N LEU A 65 -5.54 -4.21 3.20
CA LEU A 65 -4.17 -3.92 3.62
C LEU A 65 -4.16 -3.57 5.11
N TRP A 66 -3.45 -4.32 5.93
CA TRP A 66 -3.35 -4.07 7.37
C TRP A 66 -2.01 -3.41 7.68
N PHE A 67 -2.03 -2.18 8.19
CA PHE A 67 -0.85 -1.44 8.62
C PHE A 67 -0.66 -1.67 10.13
N GLY A 68 0.13 -2.67 10.50
CA GLY A 68 0.20 -3.15 11.88
C GLY A 68 0.74 -2.13 12.89
N GLY A 69 1.61 -1.21 12.45
CA GLY A 69 2.09 -0.11 13.29
C GLY A 69 1.02 0.93 13.64
N GLU A 70 -0.04 1.02 12.83
CA GLU A 70 -1.14 1.98 12.97
C GLU A 70 -2.42 1.32 13.52
N GLN A 71 -2.49 -0.02 13.50
CA GLN A 71 -3.71 -0.79 13.76
C GLN A 71 -4.86 -0.35 12.84
N GLU A 72 -4.56 -0.13 11.56
CA GLU A 72 -5.54 0.29 10.56
C GLU A 72 -5.59 -0.72 9.41
N ILE A 73 -6.80 -0.99 8.92
CA ILE A 73 -7.08 -1.82 7.76
C ILE A 73 -7.66 -0.93 6.67
N TYR A 74 -6.96 -0.84 5.56
CA TYR A 74 -7.44 -0.19 4.35
C TYR A 74 -8.13 -1.22 3.47
N VAL A 75 -9.35 -0.91 3.03
CA VAL A 75 -10.12 -1.67 2.06
C VAL A 75 -10.06 -0.94 0.73
N LEU A 76 -9.52 -1.61 -0.28
CA LEU A 76 -9.37 -1.09 -1.64
C LEU A 76 -10.45 -1.72 -2.52
N PHE A 77 -11.37 -0.89 -3.01
CA PHE A 77 -12.56 -1.31 -3.75
C PHE A 77 -12.32 -1.36 -5.26
N PRO A 78 -13.14 -2.13 -6.01
CA PRO A 78 -12.93 -2.30 -7.46
C PRO A 78 -13.23 -1.04 -8.27
N ASP A 79 -13.91 -0.05 -7.68
CA ASP A 79 -14.18 1.27 -8.28
C ASP A 79 -13.03 2.28 -8.05
N GLN A 80 -11.87 1.79 -7.59
CA GLN A 80 -10.68 2.56 -7.26
C GLN A 80 -10.87 3.53 -6.09
N THR A 81 -11.92 3.36 -5.28
CA THR A 81 -12.04 4.06 -3.99
C THR A 81 -11.44 3.23 -2.86
N TRP A 82 -11.01 3.89 -1.78
CA TRP A 82 -10.58 3.21 -0.57
C TRP A 82 -11.27 3.74 0.67
N GLN A 83 -11.35 2.89 1.70
CA GLN A 83 -11.78 3.26 3.04
C GLN A 83 -10.83 2.66 4.07
N SER A 84 -10.64 3.32 5.21
CA SER A 84 -9.85 2.79 6.32
C SER A 84 -10.73 2.46 7.52
N TYR A 85 -10.32 1.43 8.25
CA TYR A 85 -11.01 0.91 9.42
C TYR A 85 -9.99 0.59 10.49
N ARG A 86 -10.26 1.03 11.72
CA ARG A 86 -9.46 0.61 12.87
C ARG A 86 -9.55 -0.90 13.07
N ASP A 87 -8.42 -1.57 13.18
CA ASP A 87 -8.33 -2.94 13.62
C ASP A 87 -8.66 -3.03 15.12
N THR A 88 -9.74 -3.75 15.42
CA THR A 88 -10.23 -3.98 16.79
C THR A 88 -10.18 -5.45 17.17
N TRP A 89 -9.53 -6.29 16.37
CA TRP A 89 -9.30 -7.68 16.75
C TRP A 89 -8.26 -7.76 17.87
N ASP A 90 -8.42 -8.75 18.75
CA ASP A 90 -7.48 -9.05 19.82
C ASP A 90 -7.37 -10.56 20.01
N GLU A 91 -6.32 -11.00 20.71
CA GLU A 91 -5.99 -12.42 20.96
C GLU A 91 -7.10 -13.22 21.67
N GLY A 92 -8.07 -12.56 22.30
CA GLY A 92 -9.23 -13.21 22.91
C GLY A 92 -10.36 -13.52 21.93
N GLN A 93 -10.30 -13.00 20.71
CA GLN A 93 -11.32 -13.17 19.67
C GLN A 93 -10.99 -14.36 18.75
N PRO A 94 -12.00 -14.97 18.11
CA PRO A 94 -11.77 -16.05 17.16
C PRO A 94 -10.82 -15.64 16.01
N GLU A 95 -9.94 -16.55 15.60
CA GLU A 95 -9.10 -16.34 14.42
C GLU A 95 -9.93 -16.26 13.13
N ILE A 96 -10.97 -17.08 13.02
CA ILE A 96 -11.95 -17.06 11.91
C ILE A 96 -13.28 -16.56 12.47
N SER A 97 -13.70 -15.36 12.06
CA SER A 97 -14.90 -14.71 12.60
C SER A 97 -16.21 -15.24 12.01
N CYS A 98 -16.21 -15.65 10.73
CA CYS A 98 -17.36 -16.27 10.06
C CYS A 98 -16.89 -17.18 8.91
N ASN A 99 -17.74 -18.13 8.53
CA ASN A 99 -17.56 -18.96 7.33
C ASN A 99 -18.88 -18.93 6.52
N PRO A 100 -19.02 -18.01 5.55
CA PRO A 100 -20.25 -17.84 4.81
C PRO A 100 -20.51 -18.95 3.79
N LEU A 101 -19.54 -19.84 3.52
CA LEU A 101 -19.62 -20.78 2.42
C LEU A 101 -20.46 -22.04 2.72
N ASN A 102 -20.94 -22.27 3.96
CA ASN A 102 -21.70 -23.47 4.38
C ASN A 102 -21.11 -24.83 3.92
N VAL A 103 -19.87 -24.83 3.46
CA VAL A 103 -19.06 -26.01 3.19
C VAL A 103 -18.30 -26.34 4.46
N ALA A 104 -18.04 -27.63 4.69
CA ALA A 104 -17.07 -28.03 5.69
C ALA A 104 -15.80 -27.18 5.47
N PRO A 105 -15.15 -26.64 6.52
CA PRO A 105 -13.94 -25.84 6.38
C PRO A 105 -12.76 -26.72 5.92
N SER A 106 -12.86 -27.32 4.74
CA SER A 106 -11.73 -27.72 3.93
C SER A 106 -11.20 -26.45 3.30
N SER A 107 -10.38 -25.73 4.06
CA SER A 107 -9.51 -24.64 3.61
C SER A 107 -9.89 -24.00 2.27
N PRO A 108 -10.85 -23.06 2.24
CA PRO A 108 -10.63 -21.85 1.49
C PRO A 108 -9.81 -20.86 2.35
N PRO A 109 -9.12 -19.92 1.70
CA PRO A 109 -8.32 -18.88 2.34
C PRO A 109 -9.22 -17.81 2.97
N LEU A 110 -9.99 -18.15 4.01
CA LEU A 110 -10.80 -17.15 4.70
C LEU A 110 -9.88 -16.10 5.36
N PRO A 111 -10.28 -14.82 5.39
CA PRO A 111 -9.50 -13.81 6.08
C PRO A 111 -9.54 -14.10 7.58
N ARG A 112 -8.42 -13.91 8.25
CA ARG A 112 -8.25 -14.22 9.66
C ARG A 112 -8.09 -12.93 10.46
N ARG A 113 -8.29 -13.04 11.77
CA ARG A 113 -8.06 -11.97 12.75
C ARG A 113 -8.75 -10.65 12.36
N GLY A 114 -8.01 -9.53 12.31
CA GLY A 114 -8.53 -8.21 11.94
C GLY A 114 -9.23 -8.18 10.59
N PHE A 115 -8.63 -8.79 9.56
CA PHE A 115 -9.27 -8.91 8.24
C PHE A 115 -10.57 -9.72 8.33
N GLY A 116 -10.53 -10.87 8.99
CA GLY A 116 -11.71 -11.73 9.17
C GLY A 116 -12.83 -11.03 9.93
N LYS A 117 -12.50 -10.32 11.01
CA LYS A 117 -13.46 -9.54 11.80
C LYS A 117 -14.12 -8.46 10.95
N LEU A 118 -13.32 -7.67 10.23
CA LEU A 118 -13.83 -6.59 9.38
C LEU A 118 -14.73 -7.15 8.28
N TRP A 119 -14.24 -8.15 7.55
CA TRP A 119 -14.96 -8.82 6.46
C TRP A 119 -16.30 -9.44 6.89
N CYS A 120 -16.39 -9.91 8.13
CA CYS A 120 -17.62 -10.49 8.68
C CYS A 120 -18.58 -9.49 9.32
N SER A 121 -18.12 -8.29 9.72
CA SER A 121 -18.91 -7.34 10.52
C SER A 121 -19.38 -6.11 9.74
N VAL A 122 -18.74 -5.77 8.62
CA VAL A 122 -19.18 -4.65 7.77
C VAL A 122 -20.22 -5.14 6.77
N ASP A 123 -21.43 -4.61 6.88
CA ASP A 123 -22.54 -4.93 5.98
C ASP A 123 -22.17 -4.67 4.52
N GLY A 124 -22.37 -5.68 3.67
CA GLY A 124 -22.10 -5.58 2.22
C GLY A 124 -20.64 -5.78 1.80
N LEU A 125 -19.69 -5.81 2.75
CA LEU A 125 -18.27 -5.86 2.42
C LEU A 125 -17.88 -7.16 1.68
N GLN A 126 -18.46 -8.30 2.07
CA GLN A 126 -18.20 -9.58 1.40
C GLN A 126 -18.66 -9.56 -0.06
N GLN A 127 -19.82 -8.95 -0.34
CA GLN A 127 -20.36 -8.85 -1.69
C GLN A 127 -19.55 -7.89 -2.56
N GLN A 128 -19.03 -6.81 -1.97
CA GLN A 128 -18.18 -5.85 -2.66
C GLN A 128 -16.79 -6.41 -2.97
N LEU A 129 -16.20 -7.16 -2.03
CA LEU A 129 -14.87 -7.73 -2.20
C LEU A 129 -14.87 -9.02 -3.05
N GLY A 130 -15.88 -9.88 -2.89
CA GLY A 130 -16.03 -11.09 -3.68
C GLY A 130 -15.23 -12.29 -3.14
N THR A 131 -14.77 -13.15 -4.05
CA THR A 131 -14.08 -14.42 -3.72
C THR A 131 -12.69 -14.19 -3.16
N ILE A 132 -12.15 -15.22 -2.51
CA ILE A 132 -10.77 -15.20 -1.99
C ILE A 132 -10.08 -16.45 -2.53
N ASP A 133 -9.08 -16.21 -3.38
CA ASP A 133 -8.34 -17.28 -4.05
C ASP A 133 -6.98 -17.51 -3.38
N ARG A 134 -6.53 -16.60 -2.52
CA ARG A 134 -5.21 -16.62 -1.87
C ARG A 134 -5.29 -16.28 -0.38
N GLU A 135 -4.55 -17.02 0.44
CA GLU A 135 -4.40 -16.72 1.86
C GLU A 135 -3.72 -15.36 2.07
N GLU A 136 -4.16 -14.65 3.10
CA GLU A 136 -3.49 -13.44 3.56
C GLU A 136 -2.04 -13.71 3.97
N ARG A 137 -1.18 -12.70 3.80
CA ARG A 137 0.24 -12.78 4.16
C ARG A 137 0.81 -11.42 4.48
N LEU A 138 2.02 -11.39 5.03
CA LEU A 138 2.81 -10.16 5.12
C LEU A 138 3.59 -9.92 3.84
N CYS A 139 3.77 -8.66 3.47
CA CYS A 139 4.82 -8.26 2.53
C CYS A 139 6.19 -8.68 3.06
N GLN A 140 7.10 -9.14 2.18
CA GLN A 140 8.42 -9.63 2.61
C GLN A 140 9.34 -8.48 3.03
N HIS A 141 9.31 -7.39 2.25
CA HIS A 141 9.90 -6.10 2.60
C HIS A 141 8.88 -5.00 2.30
N VAL A 142 8.91 -3.94 3.09
CA VAL A 142 7.90 -2.88 3.08
C VAL A 142 8.57 -1.52 3.20
N ILE A 143 8.16 -0.61 2.33
CA ILE A 143 8.34 0.83 2.53
C ILE A 143 6.98 1.49 2.52
N VAL A 144 6.67 2.25 3.55
CA VAL A 144 5.52 3.14 3.57
C VAL A 144 5.99 4.56 3.82
N GLN A 145 5.62 5.48 2.93
CA GLN A 145 6.00 6.88 3.09
C GLN A 145 4.82 7.81 2.73
N PRO A 146 4.56 8.85 3.55
CA PRO A 146 3.57 9.86 3.23
C PRO A 146 4.16 10.93 2.29
N PHE A 147 3.33 11.36 1.35
CA PHE A 147 3.60 12.40 0.37
C PHE A 147 2.44 13.42 0.33
N GLU A 148 2.64 14.52 -0.38
CA GLU A 148 1.63 15.58 -0.52
C GLU A 148 0.29 15.09 -1.11
N GLN A 149 0.32 14.13 -2.03
CA GLN A 149 -0.89 13.61 -2.68
C GLN A 149 -1.49 12.36 -2.00
N GLY A 150 -0.83 11.81 -0.98
CA GLY A 150 -1.30 10.60 -0.31
C GLY A 150 -0.14 9.82 0.30
N ARG A 151 -0.35 8.54 0.60
CA ARG A 151 0.72 7.64 1.03
C ARG A 151 1.01 6.60 -0.02
N MET A 152 2.27 6.22 -0.10
CA MET A 152 2.72 5.14 -0.97
C MET A 152 3.15 3.95 -0.12
N LEU A 153 2.77 2.75 -0.54
CA LEU A 153 3.24 1.48 -0.03
C LEU A 153 3.98 0.75 -1.16
N ALA A 154 5.25 0.43 -0.95
CA ALA A 154 5.95 -0.56 -1.76
C ALA A 154 6.00 -1.87 -0.99
N CYS A 155 5.35 -2.90 -1.54
CA CYS A 155 5.33 -4.26 -1.03
C CYS A 155 6.19 -5.13 -1.94
N PHE A 156 7.32 -5.59 -1.43
CA PHE A 156 8.26 -6.43 -2.16
C PHE A 156 7.91 -7.90 -1.91
N GLU A 157 7.79 -8.67 -3.00
CA GLU A 157 7.38 -10.06 -3.00
C GLU A 157 8.18 -10.85 -4.05
N ASP A 158 9.16 -11.64 -3.61
CA ASP A 158 10.06 -12.41 -4.47
C ASP A 158 10.75 -11.51 -5.51
N ALA A 159 10.38 -11.64 -6.79
CA ALA A 159 10.89 -10.83 -7.90
C ALA A 159 9.90 -9.73 -8.33
N THR A 160 8.88 -9.43 -7.52
CA THR A 160 7.83 -8.46 -7.85
C THR A 160 7.75 -7.38 -6.79
N ILE A 161 7.57 -6.13 -7.22
CA ILE A 161 7.26 -5.00 -6.34
C ILE A 161 5.86 -4.52 -6.69
N ARG A 162 5.02 -4.40 -5.66
CA ARG A 162 3.67 -3.82 -5.78
C ARG A 162 3.66 -2.46 -5.10
N TYR A 163 3.47 -1.43 -5.90
CA TYR A 163 3.34 -0.06 -5.46
C TYR A 163 1.86 0.30 -5.36
N PHE A 164 1.35 0.43 -4.13
CA PHE A 164 0.01 0.94 -3.86
C PHE A 164 0.10 2.43 -3.58
N ARG A 165 -0.71 3.23 -4.29
CA ARG A 165 -0.94 4.63 -3.95
C ARG A 165 -2.30 4.75 -3.28
N LEU A 166 -2.32 5.30 -2.07
CA LEU A 166 -3.54 5.62 -1.34
C LEU A 166 -3.64 7.15 -1.29
N LEU A 167 -4.42 7.71 -2.22
CA LEU A 167 -4.46 9.14 -2.48
C LEU A 167 -5.41 9.87 -1.54
N ASN A 168 -5.09 11.15 -1.27
CA ASN A 168 -5.85 12.01 -0.35
C ASN A 168 -7.28 12.31 -0.82
N ASP A 169 -7.58 12.11 -2.11
CA ASP A 169 -8.92 12.26 -2.67
C ASP A 169 -9.81 11.02 -2.46
N GLY A 170 -9.31 9.99 -1.77
CA GLY A 170 -10.03 8.75 -1.50
C GLY A 170 -9.89 7.71 -2.60
N THR A 171 -9.03 7.93 -3.59
CA THR A 171 -8.76 6.96 -4.66
C THR A 171 -7.47 6.17 -4.45
N TRP A 172 -7.38 5.01 -5.08
CA TRP A 172 -6.17 4.18 -5.06
C TRP A 172 -5.87 3.58 -6.42
N ASP A 173 -4.60 3.24 -6.62
CA ASP A 173 -4.16 2.40 -7.73
C ASP A 173 -2.96 1.52 -7.33
N LEU A 174 -2.64 0.60 -8.23
CA LEU A 174 -1.58 -0.38 -8.08
C LEU A 174 -0.71 -0.37 -9.33
N GLU A 175 0.60 -0.23 -9.15
CA GLU A 175 1.60 -0.49 -10.17
C GLU A 175 2.43 -1.71 -9.76
N ILE A 176 2.61 -2.65 -10.70
CA ILE A 176 3.36 -3.89 -10.47
C ILE A 176 4.62 -3.85 -11.34
N VAL A 177 5.78 -4.03 -10.71
CA VAL A 177 7.09 -4.10 -11.37
C VAL A 177 7.70 -5.48 -11.12
N GLN A 178 8.33 -6.07 -12.14
CA GLN A 178 8.99 -7.39 -12.10
C GLN A 178 10.47 -7.27 -12.49
#